data_AF-A0A2E3HJQ8-F1
#
_entry.id   AF-A0A2E3HJQ8-F1
#
_cell.length_a   1.000
_cell.length_b   1.000
_cell.length_c   1.000
_cell.angle_alpha   90.00
_cell.angle_beta   90.00
_cell.angle_gamma   90.00
#
_symmetry.space_group_name_H-M   'P 1'
#
loop_
_entity.id
_entity.type
_entity.pdbx_description
1 polymer ?
#
loop_
_entity_poly.entity_id
_entity_poly.type
_entity_poly.pdbx_seq_one_letter_code
_entity_poly.pdbx_strand_id
1 'polypeptide(L)'
;MLSALSFKKSFAIGIAILTSGFCCGNAYAQEKTASFNSSFLMGSARDMDTSLYSHGNPVSPGQYRLDMYVNGQWFGKQDIVFSSVPGRKSAETCFTVEQLAFYGIDVESMDAAETDIET
;
A
#
# COMPACT_ATOMS: atom_id res chain seq x y z
N MET A 1 43.19 23.13 45.98
CA MET A 1 42.37 23.60 47.12
C MET A 1 41.09 24.16 46.51
N LEU A 2 39.86 23.71 46.72
CA LEU A 2 39.26 22.83 47.72
C LEU A 2 38.13 21.98 47.11
N SER A 3 38.00 20.78 47.67
CA SER A 3 36.78 20.03 48.02
C SER A 3 35.70 19.73 46.99
N ALA A 4 35.63 18.42 46.74
CA ALA A 4 34.41 17.67 46.46
C ALA A 4 33.26 18.00 47.43
N LEU A 5 32.03 17.99 46.93
CA LEU A 5 30.85 17.65 47.72
C LEU A 5 30.12 16.49 47.02
N SER A 6 30.19 15.33 47.64
CA SER A 6 29.26 14.21 47.50
C SER A 6 28.27 14.29 48.66
N PHE A 7 26.96 14.07 48.40
CA PHE A 7 25.87 13.62 49.29
C PHE A 7 24.53 14.07 48.66
N LYS A 8 23.46 13.29 48.45
CA LYS A 8 23.01 11.95 48.89
C LYS A 8 21.97 11.44 47.88
N LYS A 9 21.89 10.11 47.67
CA LYS A 9 20.69 9.45 47.15
C LYS A 9 19.59 9.51 48.22
N SER A 10 18.41 10.04 47.89
CA SER A 10 17.16 9.73 48.59
C SER A 10 15.97 9.88 47.65
N PHE A 11 15.52 8.72 47.15
CA PHE A 11 14.14 8.26 47.05
C PHE A 11 13.03 9.34 47.11
N ALA A 12 12.50 9.68 45.96
CA ALA A 12 11.08 10.01 45.81
C ALA A 12 10.66 9.63 44.39
N ILE A 13 10.02 8.47 44.29
CA ILE A 13 9.26 8.03 43.12
C ILE A 13 8.10 9.03 42.98
N GLY A 14 8.31 10.06 42.16
CA GLY A 14 7.26 10.98 41.73
C GLY A 14 6.69 10.47 40.42
N ILE A 15 5.79 9.47 40.50
CA ILE A 15 4.94 9.09 39.37
C ILE A 15 3.95 10.25 39.15
N ALA A 16 4.37 11.25 38.38
CA ALA A 16 3.48 12.24 37.83
C ALA A 16 2.95 11.68 36.49
N ILE A 17 1.93 10.82 36.59
CA ILE A 17 1.08 10.49 35.44
C ILE A 17 0.27 11.75 35.14
N LEU A 18 0.83 12.63 34.32
CA LEU A 18 0.03 13.56 33.54
C LEU A 18 -0.42 12.79 32.31
N THR A 19 -1.57 12.13 32.43
CA THR A 19 -2.38 11.67 31.30
C THR A 19 -2.84 12.88 30.50
N SER A 20 -1.94 13.47 29.70
CA SER A 20 -2.32 14.33 28.60
C SER A 20 -2.92 13.43 27.54
N GLY A 21 -4.24 13.58 27.35
CA GLY A 21 -5.10 12.80 26.49
C GLY A 21 -4.42 12.32 25.22
N PHE A 22 -4.41 11.00 25.09
CA PHE A 22 -4.36 10.28 23.83
C PHE A 22 -5.55 10.72 22.96
N CYS A 23 -5.46 11.91 22.37
CA CYS A 23 -6.30 12.29 21.25
C CYS A 23 -5.64 11.79 19.96
N CYS A 24 -5.23 10.51 19.94
CA CYS A 24 -5.16 9.78 18.70
C CYS A 24 -6.62 9.56 18.29
N GLY A 25 -7.20 10.59 17.66
CA GLY A 25 -8.42 10.41 16.89
C GLY A 25 -8.12 9.31 15.88
N ASN A 26 -8.78 8.17 16.01
CA ASN A 26 -8.81 7.19 14.95
C ASN A 26 -9.46 7.91 13.76
N ALA A 27 -8.67 8.29 12.76
CA ALA A 27 -9.20 8.64 11.46
C ALA A 27 -9.74 7.33 10.87
N TYR A 28 -10.97 6.98 11.20
CA TYR A 28 -11.70 6.00 10.43
C TYR A 28 -11.88 6.62 9.06
N ALA A 29 -11.11 6.14 8.08
CA ALA A 29 -11.42 6.38 6.68
C ALA A 29 -12.80 5.77 6.46
N GLN A 30 -13.85 6.58 6.58
CA GLN A 30 -15.19 6.16 6.20
C GLN A 30 -15.13 5.94 4.69
N GLU A 31 -15.14 4.67 4.28
CA GLU A 31 -15.26 4.28 2.88
C GLU A 31 -16.54 4.92 2.35
N LYS A 32 -16.39 6.08 1.71
CA LYS A 32 -17.52 6.83 1.19
C LYS A 32 -17.88 6.22 -0.14
N THR A 33 -18.96 5.46 -0.17
CA THR A 33 -19.51 4.91 -1.41
C THR A 33 -19.85 6.06 -2.39
N ALA A 34 -19.33 5.96 -3.61
CA ALA A 34 -19.67 6.84 -4.71
C ALA A 34 -20.93 6.35 -5.44
N SER A 35 -21.75 7.30 -5.89
CA SER A 35 -22.91 7.03 -6.76
C SER A 35 -22.69 7.69 -8.11
N PHE A 36 -22.92 6.95 -9.18
CA PHE A 36 -22.72 7.40 -10.55
C PHE A 36 -24.06 7.47 -11.28
N ASN A 37 -24.25 8.52 -12.07
CA ASN A 37 -25.40 8.63 -12.95
C ASN A 37 -25.00 8.17 -14.36
N SER A 38 -25.50 7.01 -14.79
CA SER A 38 -25.20 6.42 -16.10
C SER A 38 -25.74 7.24 -17.28
N SER A 39 -26.65 8.20 -17.06
CA SER A 39 -27.19 9.07 -18.12
C SER A 39 -26.13 9.98 -18.74
N PHE A 40 -25.00 10.18 -18.06
CA PHE A 40 -23.86 10.94 -18.59
C PHE A 40 -22.95 10.10 -19.50
N LEU A 41 -23.10 8.77 -19.52
CA LEU A 41 -22.31 7.89 -20.38
C LEU A 41 -22.83 7.97 -21.81
N MET A 42 -21.91 8.02 -22.77
CA MET A 42 -22.20 8.18 -24.20
C MET A 42 -21.48 7.10 -25.01
N GLY A 43 -21.95 6.88 -26.24
CA GLY A 43 -21.36 5.88 -27.14
C GLY A 43 -21.44 4.46 -26.56
N SER A 44 -20.35 3.70 -26.72
CA SER A 44 -20.23 2.33 -26.22
C SER A 44 -20.19 2.20 -24.70
N ALA A 45 -20.02 3.31 -23.95
CA ALA A 45 -19.97 3.28 -22.50
C ALA A 45 -21.37 3.24 -21.83
N ARG A 46 -22.46 3.37 -22.58
CA ARG A 46 -23.83 3.40 -22.03
C ARG A 46 -24.21 2.14 -21.25
N ASP A 47 -23.65 1.01 -21.64
CA ASP A 47 -23.91 -0.30 -21.04
C ASP A 47 -22.88 -0.66 -19.95
N MET A 48 -22.00 0.27 -19.59
CA MET A 48 -20.99 0.06 -18.55
C MET A 48 -21.63 0.01 -17.17
N ASP A 49 -21.36 -1.05 -16.41
CA ASP A 49 -21.74 -1.13 -15.00
C ASP A 49 -20.84 -0.24 -14.14
N THR A 50 -21.36 0.92 -13.78
CA THR A 50 -20.66 1.90 -12.93
C THR A 50 -20.63 1.52 -11.44
N SER A 51 -21.42 0.52 -11.02
CA SER A 51 -21.45 0.07 -9.63
C SER A 51 -20.11 -0.50 -9.18
N LEU A 52 -19.29 -0.99 -10.12
CA LEU A 52 -17.93 -1.46 -9.87
C LEU A 52 -17.01 -0.38 -9.27
N TYR A 53 -17.26 0.90 -9.60
CA TYR A 53 -16.46 2.04 -9.16
C TYR A 53 -17.01 2.72 -7.90
N SER A 54 -18.12 2.21 -7.35
CA SER A 54 -18.76 2.79 -6.16
C SER A 54 -17.87 2.72 -4.91
N HIS A 55 -16.88 1.82 -4.89
CA HIS A 55 -16.00 1.56 -3.75
C HIS A 55 -14.51 1.69 -4.13
N GLY A 56 -14.18 2.54 -5.11
CA GLY A 56 -12.81 2.78 -5.55
C GLY A 56 -12.65 2.76 -7.06
N ASN A 57 -11.45 2.45 -7.54
CA ASN A 57 -11.13 2.42 -8.97
C ASN A 57 -10.50 1.08 -9.36
N PRO A 58 -11.30 0.00 -9.49
CA PRO A 58 -10.79 -1.30 -9.90
C PRO A 58 -10.27 -1.27 -11.33
N VAL A 59 -9.18 -2.00 -11.58
CA VAL A 59 -8.66 -2.24 -12.92
C VAL A 59 -9.42 -3.40 -13.54
N SER A 60 -9.93 -3.22 -14.77
CA SER A 60 -10.56 -4.30 -15.51
C SER A 60 -9.51 -5.26 -16.08
N PRO A 61 -9.83 -6.55 -16.30
CA PRO A 61 -8.93 -7.47 -16.99
C PRO A 61 -8.65 -6.99 -18.41
N GLY A 62 -7.40 -7.11 -18.87
CA GLY A 62 -6.99 -6.65 -20.18
C GLY A 62 -5.49 -6.44 -20.34
N GLN A 63 -5.08 -5.97 -21.52
CA GLN A 63 -3.71 -5.56 -21.80
C GLN A 63 -3.62 -4.04 -21.80
N TYR A 64 -2.66 -3.49 -21.05
CA TYR A 64 -2.49 -2.06 -20.87
C TYR A 64 -1.06 -1.62 -21.15
N ARG A 65 -0.90 -0.55 -21.93
CA ARG A 65 0.39 0.13 -22.17
C ARG A 65 0.65 1.12 -21.04
N LEU A 66 1.53 0.77 -20.10
CA LEU A 66 1.80 1.54 -18.89
C LEU A 66 3.24 2.09 -18.86
N ASP A 67 3.45 3.21 -18.19
CA ASP A 67 4.80 3.68 -17.84
C ASP A 67 5.30 2.91 -16.61
N MET A 68 6.43 2.20 -16.75
CA MET A 68 7.03 1.42 -15.67
C MET A 68 7.98 2.28 -14.86
N TYR A 69 7.83 2.24 -13.54
CA TYR A 69 8.75 2.87 -12.59
C TYR A 69 9.18 1.86 -11.53
N VAL A 70 10.49 1.84 -11.23
CA VAL A 70 11.05 1.08 -10.10
C VAL A 70 11.80 2.03 -9.21
N ASN A 71 11.44 2.09 -7.93
CA ASN A 71 12.01 3.04 -6.96
C ASN A 71 11.99 4.50 -7.46
N GLY A 72 10.95 4.87 -8.21
CA GLY A 72 10.79 6.21 -8.81
C GLY A 72 11.59 6.44 -10.09
N GLN A 73 12.41 5.49 -10.55
CA GLN A 73 13.14 5.59 -11.80
C GLN A 73 12.30 5.09 -12.97
N TRP A 74 12.25 5.84 -14.07
CA TRP A 74 11.49 5.48 -15.27
C TRP A 74 12.22 4.41 -16.10
N PHE A 75 11.53 3.32 -16.43
CA PHE A 75 12.04 2.19 -17.23
C PHE A 75 11.45 2.12 -18.65
N GLY A 76 10.53 3.03 -18.99
CA GLY A 76 9.87 3.06 -20.30
C GLY A 76 8.44 2.53 -20.28
N LYS A 77 7.84 2.44 -21.47
CA LYS A 77 6.46 1.96 -21.65
C LYS A 77 6.44 0.45 -21.87
N GLN A 78 5.63 -0.25 -21.08
CA GLN A 78 5.48 -1.71 -21.12
C GLN A 78 4.03 -2.10 -21.35
N ASP A 79 3.82 -3.18 -22.11
CA ASP A 79 2.50 -3.80 -22.26
C ASP A 79 2.32 -4.84 -21.14
N ILE A 80 1.40 -4.56 -20.22
CA ILE A 80 1.16 -5.35 -19.00
C ILE A 80 -0.22 -5.99 -19.06
N VAL A 81 -0.27 -7.29 -18.77
CA VAL A 81 -1.52 -8.06 -18.70
C VAL A 81 -2.06 -8.00 -17.28
N PHE A 82 -3.34 -7.64 -17.14
CA PHE A 82 -4.11 -7.74 -15.91
C PHE A 82 -5.18 -8.82 -16.06
N SER A 83 -5.22 -9.73 -15.09
CA SER A 83 -6.11 -10.89 -15.10
C SER A 83 -7.07 -10.85 -13.90
N SER A 84 -8.27 -11.38 -14.09
CA SER A 84 -9.23 -11.55 -12.99
C SER A 84 -8.66 -12.50 -11.93
N VAL A 85 -8.76 -12.12 -10.66
CA VAL A 85 -8.41 -12.96 -9.52
C VAL A 85 -9.70 -13.35 -8.78
N PRO A 86 -9.97 -14.64 -8.52
CA PRO A 86 -11.17 -15.06 -7.80
C PRO A 86 -11.33 -14.34 -6.45
N GLY A 87 -12.53 -13.80 -6.20
CA GLY A 87 -12.83 -13.07 -4.97
C GLY A 87 -12.29 -11.63 -4.91
N ARG A 88 -11.62 -11.14 -5.95
CA ARG A 88 -11.11 -9.76 -6.04
C ARG A 88 -11.93 -8.96 -7.05
N LYS A 89 -12.21 -7.69 -6.72
CA LYS A 89 -12.94 -6.76 -7.62
C LYS A 89 -12.05 -6.13 -8.68
N SER A 90 -10.76 -5.96 -8.39
CA SER A 90 -9.76 -5.46 -9.33
C SER A 90 -8.99 -6.62 -9.91
N ALA A 91 -8.68 -6.55 -11.20
CA ALA A 91 -7.69 -7.39 -11.82
C ALA A 91 -6.30 -7.08 -11.25
N GLU A 92 -5.44 -8.08 -11.27
CA GLU A 92 -4.06 -7.98 -10.80
C GLU A 92 -3.11 -8.41 -11.93
N THR A 93 -1.85 -8.00 -11.85
CA THR A 93 -0.81 -8.41 -12.80
C THR A 93 0.20 -9.30 -12.10
N CYS A 94 0.71 -10.30 -12.81
CA CYS A 94 1.77 -11.17 -12.34
C CYS A 94 3.00 -10.95 -13.20
N PHE A 95 4.15 -10.70 -12.57
CA PHE A 95 5.42 -10.59 -13.26
C PHE A 95 6.16 -11.93 -13.23
N THR A 96 6.81 -12.29 -14.33
CA THR A 96 7.76 -13.40 -14.36
C THR A 96 9.08 -13.00 -13.70
N VAL A 97 9.87 -14.00 -13.28
CA VAL A 97 11.20 -13.75 -12.69
C VAL A 97 12.10 -13.00 -13.68
N GLU A 98 12.02 -13.32 -14.97
CA GLU A 98 12.76 -12.62 -16.03
C GLU A 98 12.35 -11.16 -16.16
N GLN A 99 11.06 -10.85 -15.98
CA GLN A 99 10.58 -9.47 -15.99
C GLN A 99 11.09 -8.70 -14.77
N LEU A 100 11.08 -9.32 -13.59
CA LEU A 100 11.62 -8.70 -12.37
C LEU A 100 13.12 -8.41 -12.53
N ALA A 101 13.89 -9.38 -13.02
CA ALA A 101 15.31 -9.22 -13.31
C ALA A 101 15.56 -8.12 -14.37
N PHE A 102 14.73 -8.07 -15.42
CA PHE A 102 14.78 -7.00 -16.42
C PHE A 102 14.55 -5.61 -15.82
N TYR A 103 13.72 -5.51 -14.78
CA TYR A 103 13.49 -4.28 -14.03
C TYR A 103 14.55 -4.00 -12.95
N GLY A 104 15.62 -4.80 -12.89
CA GLY A 104 16.74 -4.61 -11.96
C GLY A 104 16.44 -5.07 -10.52
N ILE A 105 15.42 -5.92 -10.34
CA ILE A 105 15.11 -6.52 -9.04
C ILE A 105 16.04 -7.73 -8.84
N ASP A 106 16.70 -7.77 -7.68
CA ASP A 106 17.58 -8.88 -7.30
C ASP A 106 16.73 -10.09 -6.89
N VAL A 107 16.49 -10.98 -7.85
CA VAL A 107 15.68 -12.19 -7.66
C VAL A 107 16.42 -13.27 -6.86
N GLU A 108 17.75 -13.29 -6.85
CA GLU A 108 18.52 -14.27 -6.06
C GLU A 108 18.36 -14.04 -4.55
N SER A 109 18.16 -12.78 -4.16
CA SER A 109 17.86 -12.42 -2.77
C SER A 109 16.47 -12.90 -2.30
N MET A 110 15.55 -13.20 -3.23
CA MET A 110 14.18 -13.61 -2.91
C MET A 110 14.08 -15.08 -2.51
N ASP A 111 14.92 -15.95 -3.07
CA ASP A 111 14.98 -17.38 -2.70
C ASP A 111 15.43 -17.59 -1.25
N ALA A 112 16.14 -16.60 -0.65
CA ALA A 112 16.55 -16.62 0.74
C ALA A 112 15.42 -16.22 1.72
N ALA A 113 14.33 -15.62 1.25
CA ALA A 113 13.22 -15.18 2.09
C ALA A 113 12.16 -16.28 2.35
N GLU A 114 12.21 -17.39 1.61
CA GLU A 114 11.24 -18.49 1.74
C GLU A 114 11.66 -19.55 2.79
N THR A 115 12.86 -19.46 3.37
CA THR A 115 13.31 -20.40 4.41
C THR A 115 12.85 -20.08 5.84
N ASP A 116 12.16 -18.95 6.06
CA ASP A 116 11.72 -18.51 7.40
C ASP A 116 10.20 -18.63 7.66
N ILE A 117 9.44 -19.27 6.77
CA ILE A 117 8.05 -19.66 7.06
C ILE A 117 8.09 -21.04 7.73
N GLU A 118 8.43 -21.03 9.01
CA GLU A 118 8.40 -22.20 9.89
C GLU A 118 6.96 -22.75 10.00
N THR A 119 6.90 -24.09 9.97
CA THR A 119 5.73 -24.94 10.10
C THR A 119 5.05 -24.80 11.46
#